data_AF-A0A1F8S3P4-F1
#
_entry.id   AF-A0A1F8S3P4-F1
#
_cell.length_a   1.000
_cell.length_b   1.000
_cell.length_c   1.000
_cell.angle_alpha   90.00
_cell.angle_beta   90.00
_cell.angle_gamma   90.00
#
_symmetry.space_group_name_H-M   'P 1'
#
loop_
_entity.id
_entity.type
_entity.pdbx_description
1 polymer ?
#
loop_
_entity_poly.entity_id
_entity_poly.type
_entity_poly.pdbx_seq_one_letter_code
_entity_poly.pdbx_strand_id
1 'polypeptide(L)'
;MLDPTRTLVPGSLDWWLARLGRRLDDRRVPMTKYEDYYAGVQPLAFASAKFRQAFGDRFPAFSSNFMALVVDAHRERLHVQGIRIGDAPEGDADAWRWWQDNRLDAESQQAHTESLVKGVAYALVWPDPGTHLPEVTIESPLQVVVETEPGKSWKRRAALKRWLDDEGHYRAELYLPDGIYKFRSEQKAAWFSAPSWASVAAWTRDEIAGETWPVANPLGVIPIVPIVNRPRLSGGGASSELSRLDRAA
;
A
#
# COMPACT_ATOMS: atom_id res chain seq x y z
N MET A 1 -21.61 8.19 5.43
CA MET A 1 -22.71 8.25 4.47
C MET A 1 -22.48 9.47 3.61
N LEU A 2 -21.72 9.30 2.52
CA LEU A 2 -21.55 10.33 1.50
C LEU A 2 -22.93 10.93 1.20
N ASP A 3 -22.99 12.25 1.06
CA ASP A 3 -24.24 12.95 0.73
C ASP A 3 -25.03 12.15 -0.33
N PRO A 4 -26.22 11.61 0.01
CA PRO A 4 -26.99 10.77 -0.89
C PRO A 4 -27.46 11.51 -2.16
N THR A 5 -27.25 12.83 -2.24
CA THR A 5 -27.49 13.63 -3.45
C THR A 5 -26.27 13.78 -4.37
N ARG A 6 -25.07 13.32 -3.97
CA ARG A 6 -23.90 13.28 -4.85
C ARG A 6 -23.92 12.04 -5.75
N THR A 7 -24.39 12.23 -6.98
CA THR A 7 -24.24 11.22 -8.04
C THR A 7 -22.75 10.90 -8.23
N LEU A 8 -22.35 9.64 -8.01
CA LEU A 8 -20.99 9.16 -8.27
C LEU A 8 -20.75 9.04 -9.78
N VAL A 9 -20.53 10.17 -10.44
CA VAL A 9 -20.21 10.24 -11.86
C VAL A 9 -18.84 9.59 -12.10
N PRO A 10 -18.72 8.57 -12.98
CA PRO A 10 -17.44 7.94 -13.28
C PRO A 10 -16.35 8.95 -13.62
N GLY A 11 -15.20 8.86 -12.94
CA GLY A 11 -14.07 9.77 -13.11
C GLY A 11 -14.11 11.04 -12.26
N SER A 12 -15.20 11.32 -11.54
CA SER A 12 -15.22 12.40 -10.55
C SER A 12 -14.35 12.06 -9.32
N LEU A 13 -14.01 13.08 -8.52
CA LEU A 13 -13.23 12.89 -7.29
C LEU A 13 -13.94 11.97 -6.30
N ASP A 14 -15.23 12.19 -6.07
CA ASP A 14 -16.04 11.35 -5.17
C ASP A 14 -16.12 9.90 -5.67
N TRP A 15 -16.22 9.69 -6.98
CA TRP A 15 -16.21 8.36 -7.59
C TRP A 15 -14.88 7.64 -7.35
N TRP A 16 -13.75 8.33 -7.54
CA TRP A 16 -12.43 7.77 -7.27
C TRP A 16 -12.20 7.46 -5.79
N LEU A 17 -12.58 8.39 -4.90
CA LEU A 17 -12.50 8.18 -3.45
C LEU A 17 -13.30 6.94 -3.02
N ALA A 18 -14.55 6.81 -3.48
CA ALA A 18 -15.38 5.66 -3.15
C ALA A 18 -14.81 4.35 -3.72
N ARG A 19 -14.40 4.35 -4.99
CA ARG A 19 -13.86 3.17 -5.68
C ARG A 19 -12.56 2.68 -5.03
N LEU A 20 -11.59 3.58 -4.86
CA LEU A 20 -10.27 3.25 -4.32
C LEU A 20 -10.34 2.99 -2.81
N GLY A 21 -11.17 3.75 -2.08
CA GLY A 21 -11.42 3.51 -0.66
C GLY A 21 -11.99 2.11 -0.41
N ARG A 22 -12.95 1.67 -1.23
CA ARG A 22 -13.47 0.29 -1.16
C ARG A 22 -12.40 -0.75 -1.46
N ARG A 23 -11.63 -0.54 -2.52
CA ARG A 23 -10.53 -1.46 -2.89
C ARG A 23 -9.46 -1.56 -1.79
N LEU A 24 -9.19 -0.45 -1.10
CA LEU A 24 -8.27 -0.38 0.03
C LEU A 24 -8.77 -1.16 1.25
N ASP A 25 -10.07 -1.09 1.54
CA ASP A 25 -10.71 -1.86 2.62
C ASP A 25 -10.75 -3.35 2.30
N ASP A 26 -11.20 -3.72 1.09
CA ASP A 26 -11.41 -5.12 0.70
C ASP A 26 -10.12 -5.94 0.76
N ARG A 27 -8.97 -5.32 0.47
CA ARG A 27 -7.65 -5.98 0.53
C ARG A 27 -7.05 -6.06 1.94
N ARG A 28 -7.55 -5.30 2.91
CA ARG A 28 -6.99 -5.25 4.26
C ARG A 28 -7.08 -6.61 4.94
N VAL A 29 -8.23 -7.29 4.84
CA VAL A 29 -8.47 -8.60 5.47
C VAL A 29 -7.42 -9.64 5.06
N PRO A 30 -7.21 -9.94 3.76
CA PRO A 30 -6.19 -10.91 3.36
C PRO A 30 -4.77 -10.44 3.71
N MET A 31 -4.46 -9.14 3.59
CA MET A 31 -3.12 -8.63 3.90
C MET A 31 -2.77 -8.69 5.39
N THR A 32 -3.72 -8.41 6.29
CA THR A 32 -3.53 -8.58 7.74
C THR A 32 -3.30 -10.05 8.09
N LYS A 33 -4.02 -10.97 7.46
CA LYS A 33 -3.75 -12.40 7.64
C LYS A 33 -2.31 -12.78 7.25
N TYR A 34 -1.80 -12.22 6.15
CA TYR A 34 -0.42 -12.49 5.72
C TYR A 34 0.61 -11.85 6.66
N GLU A 35 0.32 -10.66 7.20
CA GLU A 35 1.11 -10.06 8.28
C GLU A 35 1.18 -10.99 9.50
N ASP A 36 0.04 -11.52 9.94
CA ASP A 36 -0.05 -12.41 11.09
C ASP A 36 0.77 -13.68 10.87
N TYR A 37 0.69 -14.27 9.67
CA TYR A 37 1.52 -15.42 9.28
C TYR A 37 3.01 -15.09 9.30
N TYR A 38 3.41 -13.94 8.77
CA TYR A 38 4.80 -13.50 8.83
C TYR A 38 5.27 -13.27 10.27
N ALA A 39 4.43 -12.70 11.12
CA ALA A 39 4.69 -12.49 12.55
C ALA A 39 4.66 -13.78 13.39
N GLY A 40 4.25 -14.91 12.81
CA GLY A 40 4.12 -16.19 13.51
C GLY A 40 2.84 -16.31 14.34
N VAL A 41 1.91 -15.38 14.18
CA VAL A 41 0.59 -15.34 14.82
C VAL A 41 -0.40 -16.12 13.95
N GLN A 42 -0.15 -17.41 13.74
CA GLN A 42 -1.08 -18.28 13.02
C GLN A 42 -1.87 -19.21 13.96
N PRO A 43 -3.13 -19.51 13.63
CA PRO A 43 -3.84 -20.62 14.25
C PRO A 43 -3.09 -21.95 14.03
N LEU A 44 -3.07 -22.83 15.03
CA LEU A 44 -2.56 -24.19 14.88
C LEU A 44 -3.46 -24.97 13.89
N ALA A 45 -2.99 -25.13 12.65
CA ALA A 45 -3.75 -25.75 11.56
C ALA A 45 -4.28 -27.15 11.87
N PHE A 46 -3.59 -27.92 12.73
CA PHE A 46 -3.93 -29.31 13.05
C PHE A 46 -4.49 -29.52 14.47
N ALA A 47 -4.80 -28.45 15.19
CA ALA A 47 -5.40 -28.56 16.52
C ALA A 47 -6.91 -28.85 16.41
N SER A 48 -7.32 -30.07 16.79
CA SER A 48 -8.74 -30.39 16.94
C SER A 48 -9.43 -29.38 17.87
N ALA A 49 -10.74 -29.15 17.69
CA ALA A 49 -11.50 -28.25 18.56
C ALA A 49 -11.33 -28.62 20.05
N LYS A 50 -11.27 -29.93 20.35
CA LYS A 50 -11.02 -30.47 21.69
C LYS A 50 -9.61 -30.17 22.20
N PHE A 51 -8.59 -30.21 21.34
CA PHE A 51 -7.21 -29.82 21.70
C PHE A 51 -7.13 -28.32 22.00
N ARG A 52 -7.75 -27.46 21.17
CA ARG A 52 -7.83 -26.02 21.45
C ARG A 52 -8.56 -25.72 22.76
N GLN A 53 -9.66 -26.41 23.04
CA GLN A 53 -10.40 -26.22 24.29
C GLN A 53 -9.61 -26.67 25.53
N ALA A 54 -8.86 -27.77 25.43
CA ALA A 54 -8.12 -28.32 26.56
C ALA A 54 -6.75 -27.64 26.80
N PHE A 55 -6.14 -27.09 25.74
CA PHE A 55 -4.72 -26.70 25.74
C PHE A 55 -4.43 -25.34 25.09
N GLY A 56 -5.43 -24.67 24.51
CA GLY A 56 -5.26 -23.42 23.76
C GLY A 56 -4.58 -22.31 24.56
N ASP A 57 -4.94 -22.17 25.84
CA ASP A 57 -4.35 -21.15 26.74
C ASP A 57 -2.98 -21.56 27.30
N ARG A 58 -2.60 -22.84 27.17
CA ARG A 58 -1.43 -23.43 27.86
C ARG A 58 -0.23 -23.67 26.94
N PHE A 59 -0.45 -23.71 25.63
CA PHE A 59 0.61 -23.83 24.62
C PHE A 59 0.43 -22.85 23.45
N PRO A 60 0.42 -21.52 23.69
CA PRO A 60 0.31 -20.54 22.62
C PRO A 60 1.52 -20.56 21.66
N ALA A 61 2.66 -21.12 22.09
CA ALA A 61 3.96 -20.99 21.42
C ALA A 61 4.50 -22.26 20.74
N PHE A 62 3.68 -23.30 20.52
CA PHE A 62 4.15 -24.50 19.79
C PHE A 62 3.94 -24.37 18.27
N SER A 63 4.28 -23.22 17.71
CA SER A 63 4.24 -22.99 16.27
C SER A 63 5.63 -22.50 15.83
N SER A 64 6.33 -23.31 15.02
CA SER A 64 7.57 -22.89 14.38
C SER A 64 7.20 -21.97 13.21
N ASN A 65 7.61 -20.71 13.29
CA ASN A 65 7.35 -19.73 12.23
C ASN A 65 8.30 -19.94 11.04
N PHE A 66 7.98 -20.89 10.17
CA PHE A 66 8.68 -21.07 8.90
C PHE A 66 8.35 -19.99 7.86
N MET A 67 7.26 -19.22 8.07
CA MET A 67 6.79 -18.23 7.10
C MET A 67 7.77 -17.06 6.99
N ALA A 68 8.21 -16.53 8.14
CA ALA A 68 9.25 -15.50 8.18
C ALA A 68 10.53 -15.97 7.49
N LEU A 69 11.00 -17.20 7.81
CA LEU A 69 12.21 -17.76 7.21
C LEU A 69 12.15 -17.83 5.68
N VAL A 70 11.01 -18.27 5.12
CA VAL A 70 10.84 -18.34 3.65
C VAL A 70 10.88 -16.95 3.03
N VAL A 71 10.22 -15.96 3.64
CA VAL A 71 10.20 -14.58 3.15
C VAL A 71 11.59 -13.95 3.24
N ASP A 72 12.25 -14.05 4.40
CA ASP A 72 13.57 -13.46 4.65
C ASP A 72 14.63 -14.07 3.73
N ALA A 73 14.62 -15.39 3.53
CA ALA A 73 15.56 -16.05 2.62
C ALA A 73 15.45 -15.56 1.16
N HIS A 74 14.25 -15.13 0.72
CA HIS A 74 14.09 -14.48 -0.57
C HIS A 74 14.58 -13.04 -0.52
N ARG A 75 14.16 -12.28 0.50
CA ARG A 75 14.50 -10.86 0.64
C ARG A 75 16.01 -10.63 0.71
N GLU A 76 16.76 -11.47 1.43
CA GLU A 76 18.22 -11.41 1.53
C GLU A 76 18.97 -11.56 0.20
N ARG A 77 18.27 -11.98 -0.87
CA ARG A 77 18.85 -12.11 -2.22
C ARG A 77 18.45 -10.96 -3.14
N LEU A 78 17.53 -10.09 -2.70
CA LEU A 78 17.01 -8.98 -3.49
C LEU A 78 17.75 -7.69 -3.12
N HIS A 79 18.85 -7.45 -3.82
CA HIS A 79 19.63 -6.22 -3.71
C HIS A 79 19.65 -5.46 -5.04
N VAL A 80 19.41 -4.16 -4.98
CA VAL A 80 19.60 -3.28 -6.14
C VAL A 80 21.08 -2.94 -6.24
N GLN A 81 21.69 -3.28 -7.37
CA GLN A 81 23.13 -3.09 -7.60
C GLN A 81 23.45 -1.79 -8.35
N GLY A 82 22.45 -1.20 -8.98
CA GLY A 82 22.60 -0.02 -9.84
C GLY A 82 21.34 0.25 -10.63
N ILE A 83 21.24 1.46 -11.17
CA ILE A 83 20.13 1.90 -12.01
C ILE A 83 20.67 2.17 -13.40
N ARG A 84 19.94 1.74 -14.42
CA ARG A 84 20.26 2.02 -15.83
C ARG A 84 19.02 2.60 -16.49
N ILE A 85 19.20 3.67 -17.25
CA ILE A 85 18.12 4.37 -17.95
C ILE A 85 18.41 4.36 -19.45
N GLY A 86 17.44 3.93 -20.25
CA GLY A 86 17.59 3.78 -21.69
C GLY A 86 18.60 2.68 -22.08
N ASP A 87 19.27 2.87 -23.21
CA ASP A 87 20.18 1.88 -23.79
C ASP A 87 21.64 2.04 -23.33
N ALA A 88 21.90 2.94 -22.36
CA ALA A 88 23.25 3.19 -21.88
C ALA A 88 23.86 1.92 -21.23
N PRO A 89 25.07 1.50 -21.63
CA PRO A 89 25.74 0.34 -21.06
C PRO A 89 26.12 0.56 -19.59
N GLU A 90 26.41 1.81 -19.22
CA GLU A 90 26.85 2.23 -17.90
C GLU A 90 25.67 2.55 -16.96
N GLY A 91 25.93 2.50 -15.66
CA GLY A 91 24.95 2.90 -14.65
C GLY A 91 24.70 4.42 -14.68
N ASP A 92 23.46 4.82 -14.40
CA ASP A 92 23.08 6.22 -14.31
C ASP A 92 23.52 6.79 -12.95
N ALA A 93 24.52 7.68 -12.98
CA ALA A 93 25.13 8.24 -11.78
C ALA A 93 24.19 9.19 -11.02
N ASP A 94 23.32 9.92 -11.71
CA ASP A 94 22.38 10.84 -11.08
C ASP A 94 21.26 10.07 -10.38
N ALA A 95 20.69 9.05 -11.04
CA ALA A 95 19.71 8.17 -10.43
C ALA A 95 20.29 7.40 -9.24
N TRP A 96 21.54 6.95 -9.34
CA TRP A 96 22.22 6.30 -8.21
C TRP A 96 22.50 7.26 -7.05
N ARG A 97 22.83 8.53 -7.33
CA ARG A 97 22.93 9.56 -6.28
C ARG A 97 21.59 9.75 -5.56
N TRP A 98 20.49 9.93 -6.30
CA TRP A 98 19.16 10.08 -5.70
C TRP A 98 18.73 8.84 -4.90
N TRP A 99 19.12 7.66 -5.35
CA TRP A 99 18.91 6.42 -4.60
C TRP A 99 19.57 6.47 -3.22
N GLN A 100 20.82 6.93 -3.17
CA GLN A 100 21.58 7.08 -1.93
C GLN A 100 21.01 8.20 -1.04
N ASP A 101 20.66 9.36 -1.61
CA ASP A 101 20.07 10.50 -0.89
C ASP A 101 18.77 10.11 -0.16
N ASN A 102 17.98 9.24 -0.79
CA ASN A 102 16.72 8.70 -0.25
C ASN A 102 16.91 7.46 0.65
N ARG A 103 18.15 7.05 0.96
CA ARG A 103 18.47 5.87 1.77
C ARG A 103 17.85 4.57 1.23
N LEU A 104 17.70 4.48 -0.10
CA LEU A 104 16.98 3.37 -0.73
C LEU A 104 17.67 2.02 -0.59
N ASP A 105 18.93 1.95 -0.17
CA ASP A 105 19.57 0.70 0.24
C ASP A 105 18.82 0.00 1.37
N ALA A 106 18.30 0.77 2.34
CA ALA A 106 17.51 0.24 3.45
C ALA A 106 16.02 0.20 3.12
N GLU A 107 15.48 1.27 2.54
CA GLU A 107 14.05 1.37 2.23
C GLU A 107 13.61 0.34 1.18
N SER A 108 14.45 0.02 0.20
CA SER A 108 14.13 -1.04 -0.79
C SER A 108 14.04 -2.42 -0.15
N GLN A 109 14.80 -2.71 0.90
CA GLN A 109 14.68 -3.97 1.65
C GLN A 109 13.32 -4.07 2.32
N GLN A 110 12.83 -2.98 2.92
CA GLN A 110 11.50 -2.91 3.49
C GLN A 110 10.42 -3.10 2.41
N ALA A 111 10.58 -2.43 1.25
CA ALA A 111 9.67 -2.59 0.12
C ALA A 111 9.62 -4.03 -0.41
N HIS A 112 10.77 -4.70 -0.52
CA HIS A 112 10.86 -6.10 -0.92
C HIS A 112 10.14 -7.01 0.08
N THR A 113 10.43 -6.90 1.38
CA THR A 113 9.72 -7.66 2.42
C THR A 113 8.22 -7.44 2.34
N GLU A 114 7.77 -6.19 2.30
CA GLU A 114 6.35 -5.84 2.24
C GLU A 114 5.68 -6.43 0.99
N SER A 115 6.37 -6.39 -0.16
CA SER A 115 5.88 -7.01 -1.39
C SER A 115 5.80 -8.54 -1.31
N LEU A 116 6.75 -9.21 -0.66
CA LEU A 116 6.74 -10.67 -0.48
C LEU A 116 5.64 -11.11 0.48
N VAL A 117 5.42 -10.35 1.56
CA VAL A 117 4.40 -10.64 2.59
C VAL A 117 3.00 -10.29 2.11
N LYS A 118 2.78 -9.11 1.53
CA LYS A 118 1.43 -8.62 1.17
C LYS A 118 1.11 -8.70 -0.32
N GLY A 119 2.09 -9.13 -1.12
CA GLY A 119 2.00 -9.20 -2.58
C GLY A 119 2.49 -7.92 -3.27
N VAL A 120 2.37 -6.74 -2.65
CA VAL A 120 2.76 -5.46 -3.25
C VAL A 120 3.24 -4.48 -2.19
N ALA A 121 4.22 -3.65 -2.56
CA ALA A 121 4.56 -2.40 -1.87
C ALA A 121 4.44 -1.24 -2.86
N TYR A 122 4.52 0.00 -2.39
CA TYR A 122 4.47 1.17 -3.26
C TYR A 122 5.64 2.10 -2.97
N ALA A 123 6.17 2.74 -4.00
CA ALA A 123 7.08 3.87 -3.86
C ALA A 123 6.35 5.14 -4.33
N LEU A 124 6.25 6.14 -3.47
CA LEU A 124 5.76 7.48 -3.81
C LEU A 124 6.98 8.35 -4.14
N VAL A 125 6.95 9.02 -5.29
CA VAL A 125 8.03 9.90 -5.75
C VAL A 125 7.49 11.32 -5.89
N TRP A 126 8.02 12.26 -5.11
CA TRP A 126 7.58 13.66 -5.15
C TRP A 126 8.78 14.61 -5.03
N PRO A 127 8.75 15.80 -5.64
CA PRO A 127 9.82 16.78 -5.41
C PRO A 127 9.80 17.26 -3.95
N ASP A 128 10.96 17.20 -3.30
CA ASP A 128 11.16 17.80 -1.98
C ASP A 128 10.93 19.32 -2.07
N PRO A 129 10.12 19.92 -1.18
CA PRO A 129 9.79 21.35 -1.24
C PRO A 129 11.01 22.28 -1.13
N GLY A 130 12.09 21.86 -0.46
CA GLY A 130 13.26 22.71 -0.22
C GLY A 130 14.34 22.60 -1.30
N THR A 131 14.70 21.37 -1.66
CA THR A 131 15.79 21.06 -2.60
C THR A 131 15.30 20.86 -4.04
N HIS A 132 14.00 20.64 -4.23
CA HIS A 132 13.39 20.23 -5.51
C HIS A 132 13.95 18.93 -6.10
N LEU A 133 14.73 18.17 -5.32
CA LEU A 133 15.22 16.86 -5.71
C LEU A 133 14.11 15.80 -5.50
N PRO A 134 14.18 14.65 -6.20
CA PRO A 134 13.22 13.57 -5.99
C PRO A 134 13.33 13.01 -4.57
N GLU A 135 12.24 13.11 -3.82
CA GLU A 135 12.02 12.38 -2.57
C GLU A 135 11.25 11.10 -2.87
N VAL A 136 11.70 9.98 -2.31
CA VAL A 136 11.10 8.66 -2.49
C VAL A 136 10.75 8.08 -1.13
N THR A 137 9.46 7.82 -0.91
CA THR A 137 8.97 7.14 0.29
C THR A 137 8.38 5.78 -0.06
N ILE A 138 8.64 4.79 0.79
CA ILE A 138 8.01 3.47 0.68
C ILE A 138 6.71 3.48 1.47
N GLU A 139 5.65 3.04 0.81
CA GLU A 139 4.28 3.16 1.27
C GLU A 139 3.64 1.79 1.40
N SER A 140 2.94 1.58 2.52
CA SER A 140 2.30 0.30 2.80
C SER A 140 1.07 0.09 1.89
N PRO A 141 0.85 -1.13 1.36
CA PRO A 141 -0.40 -1.55 0.76
C PRO A 141 -1.57 -1.64 1.75
N LEU A 142 -1.43 -1.24 3.02
CA LEU A 142 -2.57 -1.03 3.91
C LEU A 142 -3.08 0.42 3.89
N GLN A 143 -2.33 1.32 3.26
CA GLN A 143 -2.62 2.76 3.16
C GLN A 143 -2.71 3.24 1.71
N VAL A 144 -1.97 2.63 0.77
CA VAL A 144 -1.85 3.14 -0.61
C VAL A 144 -2.34 2.16 -1.68
N VAL A 145 -3.29 2.57 -2.53
CA VAL A 145 -3.79 1.75 -3.65
C VAL A 145 -3.65 2.48 -4.98
N VAL A 146 -3.26 1.75 -6.02
CA VAL A 146 -3.12 2.26 -7.39
C VAL A 146 -4.09 1.52 -8.33
N GLU A 147 -4.82 2.29 -9.13
CA GLU A 147 -5.60 1.80 -10.27
C GLU A 147 -4.82 2.00 -11.55
N THR A 148 -4.75 0.95 -12.37
CA THR A 148 -4.17 0.97 -13.70
C THR A 148 -5.28 0.97 -14.75
N GLU A 149 -4.96 1.41 -15.96
CA GLU A 149 -5.90 1.33 -17.08
C GLU A 149 -6.25 -0.14 -17.39
N PRO A 150 -7.54 -0.47 -17.60
CA PRO A 150 -7.94 -1.78 -18.05
C PRO A 150 -7.19 -2.18 -19.33
N GLY A 151 -6.58 -3.37 -19.32
CA GLY A 151 -5.78 -3.87 -20.44
C GLY A 151 -4.35 -3.29 -20.53
N LYS A 152 -3.98 -2.30 -19.70
CA LYS A 152 -2.62 -1.73 -19.66
C LYS A 152 -2.14 -1.62 -18.21
N SER A 153 -1.64 -2.73 -17.68
CA SER A 153 -1.15 -2.82 -16.29
C SER A 153 0.00 -1.85 -15.98
N TRP A 154 0.76 -1.40 -16.98
CA TRP A 154 1.84 -0.42 -16.80
C TRP A 154 1.36 1.03 -16.77
N LYS A 155 0.12 1.33 -17.19
CA LYS A 155 -0.41 2.70 -17.24
C LYS A 155 -1.30 2.96 -16.04
N ARG A 156 -0.83 3.82 -15.13
CA ARG A 156 -1.54 4.21 -13.91
C ARG A 156 -2.60 5.27 -14.24
N ARG A 157 -3.79 5.18 -13.64
CA ARG A 157 -4.93 6.07 -13.89
C ARG A 157 -5.40 6.87 -12.67
N ALA A 158 -5.29 6.29 -11.47
CA ALA A 158 -5.47 7.02 -10.21
C ALA A 158 -4.74 6.29 -9.08
N ALA A 159 -4.42 7.00 -8.01
CA ALA A 159 -3.96 6.37 -6.77
C ALA A 159 -4.54 7.08 -5.53
N LEU A 160 -4.70 6.34 -4.44
CA LEU A 160 -5.21 6.86 -3.17
C LEU A 160 -4.26 6.46 -2.05
N LYS A 161 -3.82 7.43 -1.26
CA LYS A 161 -3.17 7.23 0.04
C LYS A 161 -4.15 7.60 1.14
N ARG A 162 -4.33 6.75 2.16
CA ARG A 162 -5.23 7.01 3.30
C ARG A 162 -4.58 6.56 4.60
N TRP A 163 -4.58 7.44 5.60
CA TRP A 163 -4.06 7.17 6.93
C TRP A 163 -4.93 7.84 8.00
N LEU A 164 -4.71 7.47 9.25
CA LEU A 164 -5.31 8.12 10.41
C LEU A 164 -4.28 9.14 10.93
N ASP A 165 -4.69 10.39 11.15
CA ASP A 165 -3.85 11.40 11.77
C ASP A 165 -3.90 11.33 13.30
N ASP A 166 -3.00 12.07 13.95
CA ASP A 166 -2.87 12.09 15.41
C ASP A 166 -4.09 12.69 16.12
N GLU A 167 -4.91 13.46 15.41
CA GLU A 167 -6.16 14.01 15.92
C GLU A 167 -7.32 12.99 15.84
N GLY A 168 -7.08 11.85 15.19
CA GLY A 168 -8.05 10.78 14.99
C GLY A 168 -8.93 10.97 13.76
N HIS A 169 -8.61 11.89 12.86
CA HIS A 169 -9.29 12.03 11.57
C HIS A 169 -8.62 11.17 10.50
N TYR A 170 -9.40 10.61 9.58
CA TYR A 170 -8.83 10.03 8.38
C TYR A 170 -8.40 11.15 7.42
N ARG A 171 -7.18 11.04 6.91
CA ARG A 171 -6.68 11.83 5.79
C ARG A 171 -6.66 10.95 4.55
N ALA A 172 -6.95 11.55 3.41
CA ALA A 172 -6.86 10.90 2.12
C ALA A 172 -6.27 11.83 1.07
N GLU A 173 -5.36 11.30 0.27
CA GLU A 173 -4.77 12.00 -0.87
C GLU A 173 -5.08 11.20 -2.13
N LEU A 174 -5.84 11.82 -3.02
CA LEU A 174 -6.15 11.27 -4.33
C LEU A 174 -5.18 11.87 -5.35
N TYR A 175 -4.40 11.00 -5.97
CA TYR A 175 -3.42 11.34 -6.98
C TYR A 175 -4.00 11.08 -8.36
N LEU A 176 -4.17 12.14 -9.14
CA LEU A 176 -4.54 12.11 -10.55
C LEU A 176 -3.41 12.71 -11.41
N PRO A 177 -3.41 12.49 -12.74
CA PRO A 177 -2.39 13.05 -13.63
C PRO A 177 -2.30 14.58 -13.58
N ASP A 178 -3.40 15.27 -13.31
CA ASP A 178 -3.53 16.72 -13.29
C ASP A 178 -3.29 17.34 -11.90
N GLY A 179 -3.55 16.61 -10.82
CA GLY A 179 -3.39 17.15 -9.48
C GLY A 179 -3.49 16.13 -8.36
N ILE A 180 -3.09 16.58 -7.17
CA ILE A 180 -3.29 15.89 -5.90
C ILE A 180 -4.41 16.60 -5.14
N TYR A 181 -5.41 15.82 -4.76
CA TYR A 181 -6.58 16.27 -4.04
C TYR A 181 -6.52 15.72 -2.62
N LYS A 182 -6.34 16.62 -1.65
CA LYS A 182 -6.26 16.28 -0.23
C LYS A 182 -7.65 16.38 0.42
N PHE A 183 -7.99 15.38 1.23
CA PHE A 183 -9.27 15.27 1.91
C PHE A 183 -9.07 14.86 3.37
N ARG A 184 -10.01 15.28 4.21
CA ARG A 184 -10.10 14.89 5.62
C ARG A 184 -11.51 14.40 5.92
N SER A 185 -11.64 13.40 6.80
CA SER A 185 -12.95 13.00 7.29
C SER A 185 -13.52 14.07 8.23
N GLU A 186 -14.81 14.37 8.11
CA GLU A 186 -15.47 15.31 9.04
C GLU A 186 -15.47 14.79 10.47
N GLN A 187 -15.66 13.48 10.63
CA GLN A 187 -15.71 12.81 11.91
C GLN A 187 -14.41 12.09 12.21
N LYS A 188 -14.09 12.00 13.50
CA LYS A 188 -13.00 11.16 13.99
C LYS A 188 -13.33 9.69 13.83
N ALA A 189 -12.31 8.87 13.63
CA ALA A 189 -12.43 7.42 13.68
C ALA A 189 -12.92 6.99 15.08
N ALA A 190 -13.90 6.10 15.13
CA ALA A 190 -14.29 5.48 16.38
C ALA A 190 -13.15 4.60 16.88
N TRP A 191 -12.79 4.74 18.16
CA TRP A 191 -11.63 4.07 18.78
C TRP A 191 -11.64 2.53 18.67
N PHE A 192 -12.82 1.93 18.48
CA PHE A 192 -13.00 0.48 18.40
C PHE A 192 -13.36 -0.04 17.00
N SER A 193 -13.45 0.83 16.00
CA SER A 193 -13.88 0.43 14.66
C SER A 193 -12.68 0.37 13.72
N ALA A 194 -12.53 -0.77 13.05
CA ALA A 194 -11.60 -0.86 11.94
C ALA A 194 -11.91 0.23 10.90
N PRO A 195 -10.90 0.92 10.36
CA PRO A 195 -11.09 1.90 9.29
C PRO A 195 -11.87 1.31 8.14
N SER A 196 -13.07 1.83 7.87
CA SER A 196 -13.79 1.51 6.64
C SER A 196 -14.13 2.78 5.87
N TRP A 197 -13.90 2.76 4.56
CA TRP A 197 -14.41 3.74 3.62
C TRP A 197 -15.92 3.94 3.78
N ALA A 198 -16.67 2.88 4.09
CA ALA A 198 -18.11 2.94 4.33
C ALA A 198 -18.45 3.64 5.66
N SER A 199 -17.53 3.59 6.63
CA SER A 199 -17.67 4.27 7.93
C SER A 199 -17.33 5.76 7.88
N VAL A 200 -16.68 6.25 6.80
CA VAL A 200 -16.42 7.68 6.65
C VAL A 200 -17.73 8.39 6.27
N ALA A 201 -18.19 9.26 7.17
CA ALA A 201 -19.45 9.97 7.03
C ALA A 201 -19.44 10.84 5.77
N ALA A 202 -18.47 11.75 5.67
CA ALA A 202 -18.24 12.58 4.51
C ALA A 202 -16.75 12.97 4.47
N TRP A 203 -16.22 13.11 3.26
CA TRP A 203 -14.89 13.66 3.02
C TRP A 203 -15.05 15.14 2.72
N THR A 204 -14.35 15.98 3.46
CA THR A 204 -14.21 17.41 3.17
C THR A 204 -12.84 17.68 2.58
N ARG A 205 -12.74 18.80 1.85
CA ARG A 205 -11.46 19.27 1.33
C ARG A 205 -10.55 19.60 2.50
N ASP A 206 -9.31 19.18 2.38
CA ASP A 206 -8.29 19.47 3.36
C ASP A 206 -7.47 20.66 2.89
N GLU A 207 -7.87 21.86 3.31
CA GLU A 207 -7.19 23.11 2.98
C GLU A 207 -6.05 23.35 3.98
N ILE A 208 -4.83 23.02 3.54
CA ILE A 208 -3.61 23.23 4.32
C ILE A 208 -3.08 24.63 4.05
N ALA A 209 -2.78 25.38 5.10
CA ALA A 209 -2.28 26.75 4.98
C ALA A 209 -0.97 26.78 4.15
N GLY A 210 -0.96 27.58 3.08
CA GLY A 210 0.18 27.69 2.17
C GLY A 210 0.16 26.73 0.97
N GLU A 211 -0.82 25.83 0.89
CA GLU A 211 -0.99 24.94 -0.26
C GLU A 211 -2.24 25.30 -1.07
N THR A 212 -2.19 25.11 -2.38
CA THR A 212 -3.38 25.21 -3.24
C THR A 212 -4.18 23.92 -3.19
N TRP A 213 -5.50 24.02 -3.34
CA TRP A 213 -6.36 22.86 -3.54
C TRP A 213 -7.02 22.91 -4.94
N PRO A 214 -6.73 21.95 -5.84
CA PRO A 214 -5.73 20.89 -5.72
C PRO A 214 -4.28 21.41 -5.75
N VAL A 215 -3.35 20.56 -5.30
CA VAL A 215 -1.92 20.76 -5.56
C VAL A 215 -1.67 20.30 -6.99
N ALA A 216 -1.10 21.18 -7.83
CA ALA A 216 -0.79 20.83 -9.21
C ALA A 216 0.19 19.65 -9.26
N ASN A 217 -0.03 18.71 -10.19
CA ASN A 217 0.90 17.61 -10.39
C ASN A 217 1.92 17.96 -11.49
N PRO A 218 3.17 18.33 -11.15
CA PRO A 218 4.17 18.74 -12.13
C PRO A 218 4.64 17.57 -13.00
N LEU A 219 4.46 16.32 -12.55
CA LEU A 219 4.92 15.14 -13.27
C LEU A 219 3.98 14.74 -14.42
N GLY A 220 2.74 15.24 -14.43
CA GLY A 220 1.71 14.85 -15.43
C GLY A 220 1.32 13.36 -15.40
N VAL A 221 1.85 12.61 -14.43
CA VAL A 221 1.67 11.18 -14.22
C VAL A 221 1.52 10.91 -12.74
N ILE A 222 0.94 9.77 -12.38
CA ILE A 222 0.75 9.43 -10.96
C ILE A 222 2.10 9.11 -10.32
N PRO A 223 2.47 9.79 -9.21
CA PRO A 223 3.77 9.63 -8.57
C PRO A 223 3.95 8.33 -7.79
N ILE A 224 2.92 7.49 -7.69
CA ILE A 224 2.95 6.24 -6.91
C ILE A 224 3.21 5.06 -7.83
N VAL A 225 4.34 4.37 -7.64
CA VAL A 225 4.81 3.22 -8.42
C VAL A 225 4.61 1.94 -7.61
N PRO A 226 3.88 0.93 -8.13
CA PRO A 226 3.74 -0.35 -7.45
C PRO A 226 4.99 -1.23 -7.62
N ILE A 227 5.46 -1.82 -6.52
CA ILE A 227 6.50 -2.86 -6.46
C ILE A 227 5.77 -4.19 -6.24
N VAL A 228 5.54 -4.91 -7.34
CA VAL A 228 4.62 -6.06 -7.39
C VAL A 228 5.40 -7.37 -7.27
N ASN A 229 5.04 -8.21 -6.30
CA ASN A 229 5.55 -9.57 -6.22
C ASN A 229 4.81 -10.50 -7.20
N ARG A 230 5.58 -11.31 -7.93
CA ARG A 230 5.11 -12.31 -8.92
C ARG A 230 4.01 -11.79 -9.86
N PRO A 231 4.25 -10.73 -10.65
CA PRO A 231 3.25 -10.25 -11.60
C PRO A 231 2.84 -11.35 -12.59
N ARG A 232 1.54 -11.64 -12.67
CA ARG A 232 0.94 -12.60 -13.62
C ARG A 232 0.08 -11.86 -14.64
N LEU A 233 0.10 -12.34 -15.89
CA LEU A 233 -0.68 -11.74 -16.98
C LEU A 233 -2.20 -11.88 -16.81
N SER A 234 -2.67 -12.93 -16.11
CA SER A 234 -4.09 -13.26 -15.96
C SER A 234 -4.85 -12.41 -14.94
N GLY A 235 -4.36 -11.21 -14.61
CA GLY A 235 -5.06 -10.27 -13.73
C GLY A 235 -5.12 -10.67 -12.24
N GLY A 236 -4.50 -11.78 -11.85
CA GLY A 236 -4.45 -12.27 -10.46
C GLY A 236 -3.66 -11.39 -9.48
N GLY A 237 -3.18 -10.23 -9.92
CA GLY A 237 -2.55 -9.23 -9.07
C GLY A 237 -1.27 -9.71 -8.36
N ALA A 238 -0.73 -8.80 -7.59
CA ALA A 238 0.39 -9.01 -6.69
C ALA A 238 0.10 -10.17 -5.73
N SER A 239 0.92 -11.23 -5.72
CA SER A 239 0.67 -12.40 -4.87
C SER A 239 1.71 -12.48 -3.76
N SER A 240 1.25 -12.64 -2.53
CA SER A 240 2.11 -12.98 -1.39
C SER A 240 2.68 -14.40 -1.51
N GLU A 241 3.89 -14.63 -1.00
CA GLU A 241 4.41 -16.00 -0.81
C GLU A 241 3.52 -16.83 0.14
N LEU A 242 2.72 -16.16 0.96
CA LEU A 242 1.83 -16.75 1.97
C LEU A 242 0.42 -17.04 1.43
N SER A 243 0.05 -16.50 0.26
CA SER A 243 -1.29 -16.62 -0.32
C SER A 243 -1.69 -18.04 -0.73
N ARG A 244 -0.74 -18.97 -0.87
CA ARG A 244 -1.02 -20.37 -1.30
C ARG A 244 -1.49 -21.29 -0.17
N LEU A 245 -1.36 -20.86 1.08
CA LEU A 245 -1.78 -21.63 2.25
C LEU A 245 -3.31 -21.80 2.34
N ASP A 246 -4.06 -20.92 1.67
CA ASP A 246 -5.53 -20.94 1.67
C ASP A 246 -6.14 -22.10 0.87
N ARG A 247 -5.35 -22.79 0.03
CA ARG A 247 -5.84 -23.91 -0.79
C ARG A 247 -5.74 -25.27 -0.11
N ALA A 248 -5.13 -25.34 1.08
CA ALA A 248 -4.81 -26.59 1.76
C ALA A 248 -5.64 -26.83 3.04
N ALA A 249 -6.67 -26.02 3.29
CA ALA A 249 -7.57 -26.13 4.44
C ALA A 249 -9.00 -26.49 4.01
#